data_AF-A0A257A6M1-F1
#
_entry.id   AF-A0A257A6M1-F1
#
_cell.length_a   1.000
_cell.length_b   1.000
_cell.length_c   1.000
_cell.angle_alpha   90.00
_cell.angle_beta   90.00
_cell.angle_gamma   90.00
#
_symmetry.space_group_name_H-M   'P 1'
#
loop_
_entity.id
_entity.type
_entity.pdbx_description
1 polymer ?
#
loop_
_entity_poly.entity_id
_entity_poly.type
_entity_poly.pdbx_seq_one_letter_code
_entity_poly.pdbx_strand_id
1 'polypeptide(L)'
;MKRDEAIKRIDSLVSVLTVDIPAVLEIHGKKYFLKEDIVHGERKKLIEKYTEIYHMLREEISEMEDVPEALVEKTLILRRLILFLKEYRETDRREDAERWLEFIKKIEI
;
A
#
# COMPACT_ATOMS: atom_id res chain seq x y z
N MET A 1 8.54 -9.01 16.27
CA MET A 1 7.12 -9.18 16.68
C MET A 1 6.72 -10.62 16.38
N LYS A 2 5.80 -11.22 17.14
CA LYS A 2 5.35 -12.60 16.83
C LYS A 2 4.45 -12.62 15.59
N ARG A 3 4.53 -13.68 14.79
CA ARG A 3 3.75 -13.84 13.55
C ARG A 3 2.27 -13.50 13.70
N ASP A 4 1.61 -14.06 14.70
CA ASP A 4 0.16 -13.91 14.83
C ASP A 4 -0.24 -12.45 15.11
N GLU A 5 0.63 -11.70 15.79
CA GLU A 5 0.46 -10.27 16.02
C GLU A 5 0.67 -9.48 14.73
N ALA A 6 1.70 -9.82 13.95
CA ALA A 6 1.96 -9.23 12.64
C ALA A 6 0.78 -9.41 11.69
N ILE A 7 0.24 -10.63 11.58
CA ILE A 7 -0.93 -10.93 10.73
C ILE A 7 -2.17 -10.18 11.21
N LYS A 8 -2.45 -10.16 12.52
CA LYS A 8 -3.57 -9.37 13.07
C LYS A 8 -3.48 -7.90 12.72
N ARG A 9 -2.29 -7.33 12.78
CA ARG A 9 -2.06 -5.93 12.42
C ARG A 9 -2.22 -5.69 10.92
N ILE A 10 -1.69 -6.59 10.09
CA ILE A 10 -1.85 -6.52 8.63
C ILE A 10 -3.33 -6.61 8.25
N ASP A 11 -4.10 -7.49 8.89
CA ASP A 11 -5.51 -7.71 8.59
C ASP A 11 -6.44 -6.63 9.18
N SER A 12 -5.98 -5.88 10.19
CA SER A 12 -6.70 -4.75 10.80
C SER A 12 -6.86 -3.58 9.83
N LEU A 13 -8.12 -3.29 9.45
CA LEU A 13 -8.43 -2.16 8.57
C LEU A 13 -7.99 -0.82 9.17
N VAL A 14 -8.13 -0.65 10.49
CA VAL A 14 -7.68 0.55 11.20
C VAL A 14 -6.18 0.77 10.98
N SER A 15 -5.37 -0.29 11.17
CA SER A 15 -3.92 -0.21 11.00
C SER A 15 -3.54 0.14 9.56
N VAL A 16 -4.23 -0.42 8.58
CA VAL A 16 -3.99 -0.13 7.16
C VAL A 16 -4.32 1.33 6.83
N LEU A 17 -5.45 1.85 7.31
CA LEU A 17 -5.90 3.20 7.00
C LEU A 17 -5.05 4.30 7.66
N THR A 18 -4.37 3.99 8.76
CA THR A 18 -3.47 4.93 9.47
C THR A 18 -2.09 5.07 8.83
N VAL A 19 -1.74 4.22 7.86
CA VAL A 19 -0.43 4.26 7.22
C VAL A 19 -0.47 5.15 5.98
N ASP A 20 0.51 6.03 5.85
CA ASP A 20 0.71 6.86 4.66
C ASP A 20 1.36 6.07 3.52
N ILE A 21 0.99 6.42 2.28
CA ILE A 21 1.63 5.86 1.09
C ILE A 21 2.87 6.71 0.77
N PRO A 22 4.10 6.19 0.96
CA PRO A 22 5.31 6.94 0.67
C PRO A 22 5.49 7.11 -0.85
N ALA A 23 6.35 8.05 -1.25
CA ALA A 23 6.72 8.21 -2.66
C ALA A 23 7.42 6.96 -3.21
N VAL A 24 8.31 6.36 -2.41
CA VAL A 24 9.10 5.19 -2.78
C VAL A 24 9.01 4.14 -1.68
N LEU A 25 8.83 2.89 -2.07
CA LEU A 25 8.88 1.72 -1.19
C LEU A 25 9.98 0.78 -1.67
N GLU A 26 10.86 0.34 -0.77
CA GLU A 26 11.92 -0.61 -1.10
C GLU A 26 11.63 -1.99 -0.51
N ILE A 27 11.56 -3.00 -1.38
CA ILE A 27 11.27 -4.40 -1.01
C ILE A 27 12.33 -5.28 -1.68
N HIS A 28 13.06 -6.07 -0.89
CA HIS A 28 14.17 -6.92 -1.33
C HIS A 28 15.19 -6.19 -2.25
N GLY A 29 15.55 -4.95 -1.90
CA GLY A 29 16.49 -4.12 -2.67
C GLY A 29 15.91 -3.52 -3.96
N LYS A 30 14.64 -3.81 -4.30
CA LYS A 30 13.95 -3.22 -5.45
C LYS A 30 13.09 -2.04 -5.00
N LYS A 31 13.25 -0.90 -5.69
CA LYS A 31 12.48 0.32 -5.45
C LYS A 31 11.20 0.34 -6.27
N TYR A 32 10.11 0.75 -5.63
CA TYR A 32 8.77 0.92 -6.21
C TYR A 32 8.33 2.37 -5.98
N PHE A 33 8.10 3.10 -7.08
CA PHE A 33 7.72 4.51 -7.05
C PHE A 33 6.19 4.62 -6.96
N LEU A 34 5.64 4.44 -5.75
CA LEU A 34 4.20 4.26 -5.55
C LEU A 34 3.40 5.47 -6.05
N LYS A 35 3.82 6.69 -5.72
CA LYS A 35 3.11 7.90 -6.13
C LYS A 35 3.13 8.10 -7.65
N GLU A 36 4.27 7.86 -8.30
CA GLU A 36 4.38 7.95 -9.77
C GLU A 36 3.51 6.90 -10.46
N ASP A 37 3.53 5.67 -9.94
CA ASP A 37 2.67 4.59 -10.42
C ASP A 37 1.19 4.97 -10.31
N ILE A 38 0.75 5.55 -9.18
CA ILE A 38 -0.64 5.98 -9.04
C ILE A 38 -1.01 7.08 -10.04
N VAL A 39 -0.12 8.04 -10.30
CA VAL A 39 -0.39 9.18 -11.20
C VAL A 39 -0.38 8.77 -12.67
N HIS A 40 0.53 7.88 -13.08
CA HIS A 40 0.80 7.59 -14.50
C HIS A 40 0.49 6.16 -14.93
N GLY A 41 0.37 5.23 -13.98
CA GLY A 41 0.20 3.81 -14.28
C GLY A 41 -1.24 3.42 -14.60
N GLU A 42 -1.38 2.33 -15.35
CA GLU A 42 -2.69 1.74 -15.63
C GLU A 42 -3.21 1.03 -14.38
N ARG A 43 -4.22 1.63 -13.74
CA ARG A 43 -4.81 1.15 -12.47
C ARG A 43 -5.00 -0.36 -12.37
N LYS A 44 -5.59 -1.01 -13.38
CA LYS A 44 -5.86 -2.46 -13.32
C LYS A 44 -4.55 -3.25 -13.17
N LYS A 45 -3.54 -2.90 -13.98
CA LYS A 45 -2.20 -3.50 -13.91
C LYS A 45 -1.50 -3.19 -12.59
N LEU A 46 -1.70 -1.99 -12.04
CA LEU A 46 -1.13 -1.63 -10.72
C LEU A 46 -1.77 -2.45 -9.59
N ILE A 47 -3.09 -2.62 -9.60
CA ILE A 47 -3.78 -3.46 -8.61
C ILE A 47 -3.22 -4.89 -8.68
N GLU A 48 -3.11 -5.46 -9.87
CA GLU A 48 -2.54 -6.79 -10.09
C GLU A 48 -1.10 -6.86 -9.55
N LYS A 49 -0.21 -5.98 -10.02
CA LYS A 49 1.19 -5.87 -9.60
C LYS A 49 1.35 -5.79 -8.08
N TYR A 50 0.65 -4.87 -7.43
CA TYR A 50 0.81 -4.65 -6.00
C TYR A 50 0.15 -5.73 -5.14
N THR A 51 -0.91 -6.36 -5.65
CA THR A 51 -1.54 -7.52 -5.00
C THR A 51 -0.59 -8.71 -4.99
N GLU A 52 0.12 -8.98 -6.08
CA GLU A 52 1.15 -10.03 -6.13
C GLU A 52 2.27 -9.79 -5.10
N ILE A 53 2.79 -8.56 -5.05
CA ILE A 53 3.85 -8.21 -4.09
C ILE A 53 3.35 -8.34 -2.65
N TYR A 54 2.12 -7.90 -2.37
CA TYR A 54 1.50 -8.04 -1.05
C TYR A 54 1.38 -9.51 -0.64
N HIS A 55 0.95 -10.39 -1.55
CA HIS A 55 0.80 -11.82 -1.26
C HIS A 55 2.14 -12.48 -0.96
N MET A 56 3.17 -12.16 -1.73
CA MET A 56 4.54 -12.63 -1.48
C MET A 56 5.02 -12.24 -0.08
N LEU A 57 4.90 -10.96 0.32
CA LEU A 57 5.34 -10.53 1.66
C LEU A 57 4.51 -11.17 2.78
N ARG A 58 3.20 -11.35 2.56
CA ARG A 58 2.32 -11.98 3.55
C ARG A 58 2.65 -13.47 3.74
N GLU A 59 3.01 -14.17 2.66
CA GLU A 59 3.48 -15.55 2.70
C GLU A 59 4.81 -15.63 3.47
N GLU A 60 5.78 -14.78 3.15
CA GLU A 60 7.04 -14.67 3.89
C GLU A 60 6.81 -14.45 5.40
N ILE A 61 5.94 -13.50 5.77
CA ILE A 61 5.56 -13.25 7.17
C ILE A 61 4.94 -14.49 7.82
N SER A 62 4.19 -15.30 7.08
CA SER A 62 3.50 -16.48 7.62
C SER A 62 4.46 -17.63 7.97
N GLU A 63 5.61 -17.69 7.29
CA GLU A 63 6.66 -18.68 7.50
C GLU A 63 7.64 -18.28 8.62
N MET A 64 7.67 -16.99 8.99
CA MET A 64 8.52 -16.48 10.06
C MET A 64 7.92 -16.73 11.44
N GLU A 65 8.75 -17.11 12.42
CA GLU A 65 8.34 -17.13 13.84
C GLU A 65 8.38 -15.72 14.44
N ASP A 66 9.49 -15.01 14.19
CA ASP A 66 9.71 -13.63 14.61
C ASP A 66 9.80 -12.72 13.38
N VAL A 67 8.80 -11.86 13.24
CA VAL A 67 8.60 -10.98 12.08
C VAL A 67 9.26 -9.62 12.33
N PRO A 68 10.08 -9.12 11.40
CA PRO A 68 10.60 -7.77 11.43
C PRO A 68 9.49 -6.73 11.28
N GLU A 69 9.50 -5.69 12.11
CA GLU A 69 8.55 -4.57 12.05
C GLU A 69 8.50 -3.92 10.66
N ALA A 70 9.66 -3.68 10.06
CA ALA A 70 9.77 -3.09 8.73
C ALA A 70 9.09 -3.92 7.63
N LEU A 71 9.01 -5.25 7.78
CA LEU A 71 8.30 -6.12 6.83
C LEU A 71 6.79 -5.95 6.95
N VAL A 72 6.30 -5.79 8.18
CA VAL A 72 4.89 -5.51 8.47
C VAL A 72 4.48 -4.15 7.95
N GLU A 73 5.30 -3.11 8.18
CA GLU A 73 5.06 -1.76 7.66
C GLU A 73 4.96 -1.76 6.13
N LYS A 74 5.91 -2.39 5.43
CA LYS A 74 5.86 -2.52 3.96
C LYS A 74 4.59 -3.22 3.49
N THR A 75 4.17 -4.27 4.19
CA THR A 75 2.96 -5.03 3.87
C THR A 75 1.69 -4.20 4.10
N LEU A 76 1.64 -3.39 5.17
CA LEU A 76 0.57 -2.44 5.43
C LEU A 76 0.49 -1.37 4.35
N ILE A 77 1.61 -0.79 3.93
CA ILE A 77 1.69 0.19 2.85
C ILE A 77 1.11 -0.38 1.55
N LEU A 78 1.51 -1.61 1.18
CA LEU A 78 0.97 -2.28 -0.01
C LEU A 78 -0.54 -2.50 0.11
N ARG A 79 -1.02 -2.98 1.27
CA ARG A 79 -2.45 -3.18 1.50
C ARG A 79 -3.22 -1.86 1.39
N ARG A 80 -2.67 -0.78 1.94
CA ARG A 80 -3.24 0.58 1.85
C ARG A 80 -3.31 1.06 0.40
N LEU A 81 -2.24 0.86 -0.36
CA LEU A 81 -2.18 1.21 -1.78
C LEU A 81 -3.20 0.43 -2.61
N ILE A 82 -3.33 -0.87 -2.39
CA ILE A 82 -4.31 -1.71 -3.12
C ILE A 82 -5.74 -1.26 -2.81
N LEU A 83 -6.05 -0.98 -1.54
CA LEU A 83 -7.36 -0.44 -1.14
C LEU A 83 -7.62 0.89 -1.84
N PHE A 84 -6.65 1.80 -1.78
CA PHE A 84 -6.71 3.09 -2.45
C PHE A 84 -7.01 2.95 -3.96
N LEU A 85 -6.29 2.10 -4.67
CA LEU A 85 -6.50 1.85 -6.10
C LEU A 85 -7.86 1.19 -6.42
N LYS A 86 -8.41 0.39 -5.49
CA LYS A 86 -9.72 -0.25 -5.63
C LYS A 86 -10.87 0.73 -5.37
N GLU A 87 -10.77 1.57 -4.35
CA GLU A 87 -11.76 2.59 -3.96
C GLU A 87 -11.90 3.71 -4.99
N TYR A 88 -10.89 3.96 -5.83
CA TYR A 88 -10.93 4.89 -6.96
C TYR A 88 -12.02 4.58 -8.02
N ARG A 89 -12.93 3.63 -7.79
CA ARG A 89 -13.98 3.23 -8.75
C ARG A 89 -15.22 4.13 -8.75
N GLU A 90 -15.37 5.09 -7.84
CA GLU A 90 -16.64 5.85 -7.73
C GLU A 90 -16.65 7.25 -8.35
N THR A 91 -15.55 7.77 -8.90
CA THR A 91 -15.49 9.17 -9.33
C THR A 91 -15.01 9.35 -10.77
N ASP A 92 -15.92 9.08 -11.71
CA ASP A 92 -15.85 9.50 -13.12
C ASP A 92 -15.93 11.05 -13.30
N ARG A 93 -15.75 11.84 -12.24
CA ARG A 93 -15.83 13.31 -12.26
C ARG A 93 -14.46 13.93 -12.06
N ARG A 94 -14.04 14.74 -13.03
CA ARG A 94 -12.83 15.57 -13.02
C ARG A 94 -12.60 16.36 -11.72
N GLU A 95 -13.67 16.76 -11.01
CA GLU A 95 -13.58 17.52 -9.75
C GLU A 95 -12.95 16.74 -8.59
N ASP A 96 -13.14 15.42 -8.52
CA ASP A 96 -12.55 14.62 -7.44
C ASP A 96 -11.06 14.30 -7.71
N ALA A 97 -10.63 14.35 -8.97
CA ALA A 97 -9.21 14.29 -9.33
C ALA A 97 -8.45 15.57 -8.88
N GLU A 98 -9.08 16.75 -8.92
CA GLU A 98 -8.50 17.99 -8.39
C GLU A 98 -8.45 18.00 -6.87
N ARG A 99 -9.53 17.58 -6.19
CA ARG A 99 -9.52 17.37 -4.73
C ARG A 99 -8.47 16.35 -4.30
N TRP A 100 -8.19 15.39 -5.15
CA TRP A 100 -7.20 14.36 -4.90
C TRP A 100 -5.76 14.87 -5.10
N LEU A 101 -5.49 15.67 -6.14
CA LEU A 101 -4.23 16.40 -6.27
C LEU A 101 -3.99 17.34 -5.08
N GLU A 102 -5.04 17.97 -4.56
CA GLU A 102 -4.97 18.75 -3.32
C GLU A 102 -4.69 17.89 -2.08
N PHE A 103 -5.28 16.69 -1.98
CA PHE A 103 -5.01 15.76 -0.88
C PHE A 103 -3.57 15.24 -0.92
N ILE A 104 -3.04 14.90 -2.10
CA ILE A 104 -1.63 14.52 -2.26
C ILE A 104 -0.69 15.67 -1.93
N LYS A 105 -0.99 16.89 -2.38
CA LYS A 105 -0.21 18.10 -2.04
C LYS A 105 -0.23 18.41 -0.55
N LYS A 106 -1.32 18.11 0.16
CA LYS A 106 -1.39 18.30 1.62
C LYS A 106 -0.53 17.30 2.42
N ILE A 107 -0.20 16.15 1.83
CA ILE A 107 0.75 15.18 2.41
C ILE A 107 2.21 15.65 2.19
N GLU A 108 2.46 16.71 1.43
CA GLU A 108 3.80 17.30 1.21
C GLU A 108 4.19 18.41 2.22
N ILE A 109 3.48 18.56 3.35
CA ILE A 109 3.80 19.53 4.43
C ILE A 109 4.11 18.81 5.73
#